data_AF-A0A517ZEM1-F1
#
_entry.id   AF-A0A517ZEM1-F1
#
_cell.length_a   1.000
_cell.length_b   1.000
_cell.length_c   1.000
_cell.angle_alpha   90.00
_cell.angle_beta   90.00
_cell.angle_gamma   90.00
#
_symmetry.space_group_name_H-M   'P 1'
#
loop_
_entity.id
_entity.type
_entity.pdbx_description
1 polymer ?
#
loop_
_entity_poly.entity_id
_entity_poly.type
_entity_poly.pdbx_seq_one_letter_code
_entity_poly.pdbx_strand_id
1 'polypeptide(L)'
;MPPRSKHRGFTLIELLVVIAIIAILMALLLPAVQQAREAARRSACKNNMKQIGLALHNYHDTHGLFPYATANTGQCTSGNVTNHTGWLYLLPFMDQAPLYNQFDFSIATGIRNTSGGTLAGGDAATVVATNAPLSTNVLTTLICPSDDGPRVYSSANDSYGCGVANSARTSYGLSVSQANGCTMWSSESRSTRSMFGLNSSCRFRDLKDGASNCVAVAETTLDVDDGECQSWACSSHVGMGTNFQSSRGINLFRCCTWRTPPMEQEQFGRLGEWGDPGSVHPGGMHVLMGDGAVRFVSENMDDTTRVRMARIGDGEPVSLP
;
A
#
# COMPACT_ATOMS: atom_id res chain seq x y z
N MET A 1 24.60 73.50 -4.62
CA MET A 1 23.41 72.68 -4.38
C MET A 1 23.29 71.66 -5.50
N PRO A 2 23.30 70.34 -5.24
CA PRO A 2 23.09 69.35 -6.29
C PRO A 2 21.64 69.43 -6.78
N PRO A 3 21.37 69.17 -8.08
CA PRO A 3 20.01 69.16 -8.59
C PRO A 3 19.20 68.08 -7.90
N ARG A 4 18.09 68.49 -7.29
CA ARG A 4 17.14 67.62 -6.59
C ARG A 4 16.55 66.63 -7.60
N SER A 5 16.83 65.33 -7.45
CA SER A 5 16.26 64.32 -8.34
C SER A 5 14.74 64.35 -8.24
N LYS A 6 14.06 64.69 -9.34
CA LYS A 6 12.59 64.57 -9.43
C LYS A 6 12.23 63.08 -9.38
N HIS A 7 11.86 62.60 -8.20
CA HIS A 7 11.19 61.31 -8.09
C HIS A 7 9.84 61.43 -8.79
N ARG A 8 9.68 60.72 -9.91
CA ARG A 8 8.38 60.56 -10.57
C ARG A 8 7.50 59.73 -9.63
N GLY A 9 6.40 60.31 -9.16
CA GLY A 9 5.39 59.60 -8.37
C GLY A 9 4.69 58.56 -9.24
N PHE A 10 4.48 57.37 -8.69
CA PHE A 10 3.75 56.29 -9.35
C PHE A 10 2.27 56.65 -9.44
N THR A 11 1.65 56.48 -10.60
CA THR A 11 0.21 56.72 -10.76
C THR A 11 -0.59 55.52 -10.24
N LEU A 12 -1.78 55.77 -9.72
CA LEU A 12 -2.68 54.70 -9.22
C LEU A 12 -2.99 53.67 -10.32
N ILE A 13 -3.07 54.13 -11.57
CA ILE A 13 -3.32 53.28 -12.75
C ILE A 13 -2.13 52.34 -13.00
N GLU A 14 -0.89 52.83 -12.97
CA GLU A 14 0.30 51.98 -13.15
C GLU A 14 0.37 50.89 -12.09
N LEU A 15 0.03 51.21 -10.83
CA LEU A 15 0.01 50.22 -9.75
C LEU A 15 -1.07 49.16 -10.01
N LEU A 16 -2.26 49.59 -10.42
CA LEU A 16 -3.38 48.70 -10.69
C LEU A 16 -3.11 47.75 -11.86
N VAL A 17 -2.43 48.23 -12.91
CA VAL A 17 -2.03 47.38 -14.06
C VAL A 17 -1.01 46.33 -13.63
N VAL A 18 -0.01 46.69 -12.83
CA VAL A 18 1.02 45.75 -12.36
C VAL A 18 0.42 44.65 -11.49
N ILE A 19 -0.44 45.01 -10.53
CA ILE A 19 -1.10 43.99 -9.70
C ILE A 19 -2.04 43.11 -10.54
N ALA A 20 -2.72 43.66 -11.55
CA ALA A 20 -3.58 42.88 -12.44
C ALA A 20 -2.78 41.86 -13.25
N ILE A 21 -1.62 42.26 -13.78
CA ILE A 21 -0.71 41.34 -14.51
C ILE A 21 -0.18 40.25 -13.57
N ILE A 22 0.29 40.61 -12.36
CA ILE A 22 0.78 39.62 -11.39
C ILE A 22 -0.33 38.65 -10.99
N ALA A 23 -1.55 39.14 -10.74
CA ALA A 23 -2.69 38.30 -10.39
C ALA A 23 -3.03 37.32 -11.53
N ILE A 24 -3.04 37.76 -12.79
CA ILE A 24 -3.26 36.89 -13.95
C ILE A 24 -2.15 35.84 -14.07
N LEU A 25 -0.88 36.24 -13.94
CA LEU A 25 0.25 35.32 -14.00
C LEU A 25 0.18 34.27 -12.88
N MET A 26 -0.10 34.68 -11.64
CA MET A 26 -0.26 33.75 -10.51
C MET A 26 -1.46 32.81 -10.72
N ALA A 27 -2.59 33.32 -11.23
CA ALA A 27 -3.77 32.51 -11.52
C ALA A 27 -3.49 31.43 -12.59
N LEU A 28 -2.62 31.72 -13.56
CA LEU A 28 -2.21 30.75 -14.59
C LEU A 28 -1.11 29.79 -14.10
N LEU A 29 -0.20 30.26 -13.24
CA LEU A 29 0.94 29.47 -12.76
C LEU A 29 0.56 28.51 -11.62
N LEU A 30 -0.36 28.87 -10.72
CA LEU A 30 -0.70 28.03 -9.57
C LEU A 30 -1.23 26.65 -9.99
N PRO A 31 -2.21 26.52 -10.92
CA PRO A 31 -2.68 25.21 -11.38
C PRO A 31 -1.57 24.39 -12.03
N ALA A 32 -0.72 25.04 -12.84
CA ALA A 32 0.39 24.38 -13.52
C ALA A 32 1.45 23.83 -12.54
N VAL A 33 1.80 24.60 -11.50
CA VAL A 33 2.74 24.15 -10.46
C VAL A 33 2.16 22.96 -9.68
N GLN A 34 0.87 22.95 -9.38
CA GLN A 34 0.25 21.82 -8.68
C GLN A 34 0.20 20.56 -9.55
N GLN A 35 -0.14 20.70 -10.84
CA GLN A 35 -0.10 19.58 -11.79
C GLN A 35 1.32 19.00 -11.93
N ALA A 36 2.34 19.85 -12.02
CA ALA A 36 3.73 19.43 -12.08
C ALA A 36 4.16 18.70 -10.79
N ARG A 37 3.75 19.18 -9.61
CA ARG A 37 4.03 18.52 -8.33
C ARG A 37 3.39 17.15 -8.25
N GLU A 38 2.13 17.00 -8.65
CA GLU A 38 1.48 15.69 -8.62
C GLU A 38 2.08 14.73 -9.65
N ALA A 39 2.42 15.20 -10.84
CA ALA A 39 3.12 14.37 -11.82
C ALA A 39 4.47 13.85 -11.28
N ALA A 40 5.20 14.68 -10.52
CA ALA A 40 6.44 14.28 -9.87
C ALA A 40 6.20 13.25 -8.75
N ARG A 41 5.19 13.45 -7.89
CA ARG A 41 4.83 12.48 -6.83
C ARG A 41 4.36 11.15 -7.41
N ARG A 42 3.54 11.18 -8.46
CA ARG A 42 3.11 10.00 -9.22
C ARG A 42 4.29 9.24 -9.81
N SER A 43 5.26 9.96 -10.36
CA SER A 43 6.51 9.36 -10.87
C SER A 43 7.33 8.74 -9.74
N ALA A 44 7.35 9.35 -8.55
CA ALA A 44 8.00 8.80 -7.37
C ALA A 44 7.30 7.52 -6.87
N CYS A 45 5.96 7.46 -6.80
CA CYS A 45 5.23 6.24 -6.43
C CYS A 45 5.51 5.11 -7.43
N LYS A 46 5.54 5.42 -8.73
CA LYS A 46 5.96 4.48 -9.78
C LYS A 46 7.39 3.95 -9.57
N ASN A 47 8.33 4.82 -9.20
CA ASN A 47 9.71 4.42 -8.92
C ASN A 47 9.83 3.56 -7.66
N ASN A 48 9.06 3.84 -6.60
CA ASN A 48 8.97 3.00 -5.42
C ASN A 48 8.52 1.58 -5.79
N MET A 49 7.46 1.45 -6.61
CA MET A 49 7.05 0.14 -7.11
C MET A 49 8.11 -0.57 -7.95
N LYS A 50 8.91 0.18 -8.73
CA LYS A 50 10.03 -0.41 -9.47
C LYS A 50 11.11 -0.95 -8.54
N GLN A 51 11.40 -0.27 -7.44
CA GLN A 51 12.31 -0.77 -6.41
C GLN A 51 11.74 -2.03 -5.73
N ILE A 52 10.44 -2.03 -5.40
CA ILE A 52 9.75 -3.21 -4.85
C ILE A 52 9.80 -4.39 -5.82
N GLY A 53 9.58 -4.15 -7.11
CA GLY A 53 9.69 -5.17 -8.16
C GLY A 53 11.10 -5.75 -8.24
N LEU A 54 12.13 -4.91 -8.24
CA LEU A 54 13.51 -5.38 -8.19
C LEU A 54 13.78 -6.21 -6.92
N ALA A 55 13.29 -5.77 -5.77
CA ALA A 55 13.42 -6.50 -4.51
C ALA A 55 12.75 -7.88 -4.56
N LEU A 56 11.53 -7.97 -5.12
CA LEU A 56 10.81 -9.23 -5.31
C LEU A 56 11.58 -10.21 -6.21
N HIS A 57 12.13 -9.72 -7.32
CA HIS A 57 12.89 -10.55 -8.25
C HIS A 57 14.23 -11.01 -7.63
N ASN A 58 14.95 -10.13 -6.94
CA ASN A 58 16.19 -10.51 -6.24
C ASN A 58 15.92 -11.53 -5.11
N TYR A 59 14.81 -11.37 -4.38
CA TYR A 59 14.38 -12.36 -3.39
C TYR A 59 14.07 -13.70 -4.07
N HIS A 60 13.33 -13.70 -5.18
CA HIS A 60 13.04 -14.90 -5.94
C HIS A 60 14.30 -15.57 -6.47
N ASP A 61 15.26 -14.82 -7.01
CA ASP A 61 16.52 -15.37 -7.54
C ASP A 61 17.37 -16.03 -6.45
N THR A 62 17.31 -15.52 -5.22
CA THR A 62 18.04 -16.06 -4.07
C THR A 62 17.34 -17.23 -3.39
N HIS A 63 16.00 -17.24 -3.32
CA HIS A 63 15.22 -18.22 -2.55
C HIS A 63 14.43 -19.22 -3.42
N GLY A 64 14.33 -18.99 -4.72
CA GLY A 64 13.58 -19.83 -5.67
C GLY A 64 12.05 -19.75 -5.56
N LEU A 65 11.54 -18.76 -4.81
CA LEU A 65 10.11 -18.48 -4.60
C LEU A 65 9.92 -17.01 -4.19
N PHE A 66 8.71 -16.50 -4.37
CA PHE A 66 8.29 -15.19 -3.87
C PHE A 66 7.92 -15.26 -2.38
N PRO A 67 8.07 -14.16 -1.62
CA PRO A 67 7.68 -14.15 -0.21
C PRO A 67 6.18 -14.42 -0.06
N TYR A 68 5.74 -14.75 1.14
CA TYR A 68 4.30 -14.83 1.44
C TYR A 68 3.67 -13.45 1.62
N ALA A 69 2.34 -13.33 1.57
CA ALA A 69 1.71 -12.08 1.99
C ALA A 69 1.84 -11.91 3.51
N THR A 70 1.38 -12.94 4.22
CA THR A 70 1.47 -13.07 5.67
C THR A 70 1.80 -14.51 6.04
N ALA A 71 2.44 -14.70 7.19
CA ALA A 71 2.70 -16.02 7.74
C ALA A 71 2.12 -16.19 9.13
N ASN A 72 1.52 -17.36 9.35
CA ASN A 72 0.98 -17.82 10.64
C ASN A 72 0.30 -16.69 11.42
N THR A 73 -0.62 -15.98 10.75
CA THR A 73 -1.36 -14.88 11.37
C THR A 73 -2.22 -15.40 12.51
N GLY A 74 -2.24 -14.68 13.62
CA GLY A 74 -3.06 -15.01 14.79
C GLY A 74 -4.57 -14.85 14.54
N GLN A 75 -4.94 -14.29 13.39
CA GLN A 75 -6.30 -14.30 12.86
C GLN A 75 -6.77 -15.68 12.34
N CYS A 76 -5.83 -16.57 12.03
CA CYS A 76 -6.14 -17.83 11.33
C CYS A 76 -5.48 -19.06 11.94
N THR A 77 -4.32 -18.91 12.58
CA THR A 77 -3.59 -20.05 13.14
C THR A 77 -3.94 -20.25 14.62
N SER A 78 -4.20 -21.50 14.99
CA SER A 78 -4.31 -21.95 16.38
C SER A 78 -2.99 -22.55 16.90
N GLY A 79 -1.95 -22.57 16.06
CA GLY A 79 -0.62 -23.06 16.41
C GLY A 79 0.32 -21.95 16.87
N ASN A 80 1.55 -22.00 16.37
CA ASN A 80 2.56 -20.98 16.61
C ASN A 80 2.29 -19.75 15.73
N VAL A 81 2.02 -18.59 16.35
CA VAL A 81 1.62 -17.34 15.70
C VAL A 81 2.83 -16.45 15.50
N THR A 82 3.20 -16.13 14.26
CA THR A 82 4.32 -15.19 14.00
C THR A 82 3.85 -13.80 13.60
N ASN A 83 2.68 -13.66 13.00
CA ASN A 83 2.19 -12.37 12.47
C ASN A 83 3.22 -11.68 11.55
N HIS A 84 4.04 -12.44 10.82
CA HIS A 84 5.02 -11.89 9.88
C HIS A 84 4.35 -11.51 8.56
N THR A 85 4.95 -10.57 7.85
CA THR A 85 4.57 -10.17 6.49
C THR A 85 5.69 -10.52 5.50
N GLY A 86 5.37 -10.59 4.22
CA GLY A 86 6.37 -10.75 3.16
C GLY A 86 7.36 -9.61 3.07
N TRP A 87 6.95 -8.39 3.46
CA TRP A 87 7.79 -7.20 3.39
C TRP A 87 9.05 -7.33 4.23
N LEU A 88 8.99 -8.03 5.38
CA LEU A 88 10.15 -8.29 6.24
C LEU A 88 11.29 -8.93 5.44
N TYR A 89 10.97 -9.86 4.55
CA TYR A 89 11.96 -10.60 3.76
C TYR A 89 12.49 -9.84 2.55
N LEU A 90 11.82 -8.74 2.18
CA LEU A 90 12.26 -7.85 1.13
C LEU A 90 13.22 -6.78 1.63
N LEU A 91 13.33 -6.57 2.94
CA LEU A 91 14.19 -5.53 3.53
C LEU A 91 15.64 -5.55 3.02
N PRO A 92 16.35 -6.70 2.97
CA PRO A 92 17.74 -6.73 2.48
C PRO A 92 17.87 -6.27 1.02
N PHE A 93 16.80 -6.44 0.24
CA PHE A 93 16.75 -6.08 -1.18
C PHE A 93 16.18 -4.68 -1.44
N MET A 94 15.84 -3.94 -0.38
CA MET A 94 15.39 -2.54 -0.39
C MET A 94 16.35 -1.63 0.40
N ASP A 95 17.63 -1.99 0.47
CA ASP A 95 18.67 -1.28 1.25
C ASP A 95 18.36 -1.16 2.75
N GLN A 96 17.58 -2.09 3.31
CA GLN A 96 17.21 -2.15 4.74
C GLN A 96 17.82 -3.37 5.45
N ALA A 97 18.99 -3.85 5.01
CA ALA A 97 19.70 -4.98 5.65
C ALA A 97 20.01 -4.74 7.15
N PRO A 98 20.40 -3.54 7.61
CA PRO A 98 20.59 -3.29 9.04
C PRO A 98 19.33 -3.45 9.89
N LEU A 99 18.16 -3.12 9.32
CA LEU A 99 16.87 -3.30 9.99
C LEU A 99 16.46 -4.78 9.99
N TYR A 100 16.67 -5.49 8.87
CA TYR A 100 16.43 -6.94 8.77
C TYR A 100 17.17 -7.73 9.84
N ASN A 101 18.46 -7.44 10.04
CA ASN A 101 19.30 -8.15 11.01
C ASN A 101 18.91 -7.91 12.48
N GLN A 102 18.05 -6.93 12.76
CA GLN A 102 17.53 -6.68 14.11
C GLN A 102 16.30 -7.54 14.43
N PHE A 103 15.58 -8.04 13.41
CA PHE A 103 14.40 -8.88 13.63
C PHE A 103 14.80 -10.27 14.10
N ASP A 104 14.11 -10.74 15.15
CA ASP A 104 14.14 -12.14 15.55
C ASP A 104 12.95 -12.87 14.90
N PHE A 105 13.22 -13.64 13.85
CA PHE A 105 12.20 -14.42 13.14
C PHE A 105 11.66 -15.62 13.92
N SER A 106 12.18 -15.91 15.12
CA SER A 106 11.58 -16.87 16.04
C SER A 106 10.48 -16.25 16.92
N ILE A 107 10.35 -14.92 16.90
CA ILE A 107 9.39 -14.15 17.70
C ILE A 107 8.33 -13.50 16.78
N ALA A 108 7.10 -13.38 17.27
CA ALA A 108 6.05 -12.70 16.53
C ALA A 108 6.33 -11.20 16.35
N THR A 109 5.78 -10.56 15.32
CA THR A 109 5.89 -9.09 15.13
C THR A 109 4.66 -8.33 15.63
N GLY A 110 3.53 -9.03 15.84
CA GLY A 110 2.32 -8.48 16.43
C GLY A 110 1.77 -9.41 17.51
N ILE A 111 0.91 -8.89 18.38
CA ILE A 111 0.38 -9.61 19.54
C ILE A 111 -0.99 -10.25 19.29
N ARG A 112 -1.60 -10.03 18.13
CA ARG A 112 -2.89 -10.62 17.79
C ARG A 112 -2.79 -12.15 17.75
N ASN A 113 -3.66 -12.85 18.48
CA ASN A 113 -3.75 -14.32 18.50
C ASN A 113 -5.18 -14.84 18.74
N THR A 114 -6.18 -14.12 18.20
CA THR A 114 -7.62 -14.36 18.45
C THR A 114 -8.12 -15.75 18.09
N SER A 115 -7.40 -16.51 17.25
CA SER A 115 -7.73 -17.91 16.90
C SER A 115 -7.24 -18.95 17.92
N GLY A 116 -6.78 -18.52 19.10
CA GLY A 116 -6.35 -19.42 20.17
C GLY A 116 -4.92 -19.95 20.04
N GLY A 117 -4.14 -19.40 19.08
CA GLY A 117 -2.72 -19.71 18.93
C GLY A 117 -1.84 -19.06 20.00
N THR A 118 -0.62 -19.57 20.13
CA THR A 118 0.41 -19.00 21.04
C THR A 118 1.36 -18.12 20.23
N LEU A 119 1.70 -16.94 20.76
CA LEU A 119 2.67 -16.05 20.12
C LEU A 119 4.05 -16.72 20.05
N ALA A 120 4.65 -16.71 18.85
CA ALA A 120 6.02 -17.15 18.65
C ALA A 120 6.94 -16.28 19.51
N GLY A 121 7.91 -16.92 20.17
CA GLY A 121 8.76 -16.26 21.15
C GLY A 121 8.17 -16.16 22.56
N GLY A 122 6.92 -16.62 22.78
CA GLY A 122 6.32 -16.71 24.11
C GLY A 122 5.10 -15.81 24.28
N ASP A 123 5.27 -14.67 24.96
CA ASP A 123 4.18 -13.79 25.37
C ASP A 123 4.19 -12.43 24.66
N ALA A 124 3.10 -11.67 24.85
CA ALA A 124 2.97 -10.33 24.28
C ALA A 124 4.06 -9.36 24.78
N ALA A 125 4.55 -9.52 26.02
CA ALA A 125 5.59 -8.67 26.57
C ALA A 125 6.93 -8.85 25.83
N THR A 126 7.24 -10.09 25.46
CA THR A 126 8.43 -10.45 24.68
C THR A 126 8.35 -9.85 23.28
N VAL A 127 7.20 -9.95 22.61
CA VAL A 127 6.96 -9.33 21.29
C VAL A 127 7.14 -7.80 21.37
N VAL A 128 6.55 -7.17 22.38
CA VAL A 128 6.62 -5.71 22.60
C VAL A 128 8.04 -5.22 22.93
N ALA A 129 8.86 -6.06 23.57
CA ALA A 129 10.24 -5.73 23.91
C ALA A 129 11.25 -5.99 22.77
N THR A 130 10.88 -6.74 21.73
CA THR A 130 11.81 -7.22 20.69
C THR A 130 11.46 -6.70 19.28
N ASN A 131 10.52 -7.34 18.59
CA ASN A 131 10.19 -7.04 17.20
C ASN A 131 9.22 -5.85 17.04
N ALA A 132 8.32 -5.63 18.00
CA ALA A 132 7.32 -4.57 17.89
C ALA A 132 7.91 -3.15 17.78
N PRO A 133 9.01 -2.78 18.48
CA PRO A 133 9.65 -1.47 18.27
C PRO A 133 10.17 -1.29 16.84
N LEU A 134 10.60 -2.38 16.18
CA LEU A 134 11.15 -2.35 14.82
C LEU A 134 10.07 -2.06 13.77
N SER A 135 8.81 -2.46 14.02
CA SER A 135 7.68 -2.18 13.10
C SER A 135 7.37 -0.69 12.96
N THR A 136 7.85 0.15 13.89
CA THR A 136 7.60 1.60 13.90
C THR A 136 8.44 2.38 12.88
N ASN A 137 9.46 1.74 12.28
CA ASN A 137 10.28 2.37 11.26
C ASN A 137 9.48 2.63 9.99
N VAL A 138 9.38 3.91 9.59
CA VAL A 138 8.72 4.30 8.34
C VAL A 138 9.66 4.08 7.17
N LEU A 139 9.33 3.11 6.32
CA LEU A 139 10.11 2.81 5.12
C LEU A 139 9.63 3.69 3.96
N THR A 140 10.44 4.66 3.55
CA THR A 140 10.06 5.62 2.50
C THR A 140 9.73 4.95 1.16
N THR A 141 10.35 3.82 0.84
CA THR A 141 10.05 3.02 -0.36
C THR A 141 8.65 2.40 -0.31
N LEU A 142 8.06 2.22 0.88
CA LEU A 142 6.71 1.70 1.06
C LEU A 142 5.63 2.78 1.24
N ILE A 143 5.99 4.05 1.06
CA ILE A 143 5.07 5.18 1.18
C ILE A 143 4.94 5.85 -0.19
N CYS A 144 3.72 6.00 -0.69
CA CYS A 144 3.47 6.81 -1.88
C CYS A 144 3.49 8.29 -1.48
N PRO A 145 4.36 9.15 -2.04
CA PRO A 145 4.41 10.56 -1.65
C PRO A 145 3.15 11.38 -1.93
N SER A 146 2.24 10.87 -2.76
CA SER A 146 0.93 11.51 -2.97
C SER A 146 -0.02 11.29 -1.80
N ASP A 147 0.13 10.20 -1.05
CA ASP A 147 -0.69 9.86 0.11
C ASP A 147 -0.20 10.61 1.36
N ASP A 148 -1.03 11.54 1.85
CA ASP A 148 -0.76 12.36 3.02
C ASP A 148 -1.41 11.82 4.31
N GLY A 149 -1.94 10.59 4.27
CA GLY A 149 -2.50 9.92 5.43
C GLY A 149 -1.49 9.67 6.56
N PRO A 150 -1.98 9.31 7.76
CA PRO A 150 -1.11 9.01 8.89
C PRO A 150 -0.16 7.87 8.56
N ARG A 151 1.13 8.02 8.87
CA ARG A 151 2.16 7.02 8.51
C ARG A 151 2.30 5.89 9.53
N VAL A 152 1.68 6.03 10.69
CA VAL A 152 1.76 5.07 11.80
C VAL A 152 0.40 4.92 12.46
N TYR A 153 0.16 3.78 13.11
CA TYR A 153 -1.03 3.61 13.96
C TYR A 153 -1.00 4.54 15.17
N SER A 154 -2.13 5.16 15.47
CA SER A 154 -2.29 6.04 16.64
C SER A 154 -2.33 5.30 17.97
N SER A 155 -2.71 4.03 17.96
CA SER A 155 -2.81 3.18 19.16
C SER A 155 -2.62 1.71 18.83
N ALA A 156 -2.36 0.89 19.86
CA ALA A 156 -2.38 -0.57 19.74
C ALA A 156 -3.83 -1.03 19.57
N ASN A 157 -4.22 -1.33 18.33
CA ASN A 157 -5.51 -1.93 17.99
C ASN A 157 -5.28 -3.40 17.66
N ASP A 158 -5.79 -4.31 18.48
CA ASP A 158 -5.72 -5.75 18.25
C ASP A 158 -7.04 -6.33 17.73
N SER A 159 -8.07 -5.50 17.52
CA SER A 159 -9.37 -5.89 16.95
C SER A 159 -9.33 -5.90 15.42
N TYR A 160 -8.76 -4.87 14.81
CA TYR A 160 -8.49 -4.79 13.37
C TYR A 160 -6.99 -4.83 13.06
N GLY A 161 -6.18 -4.20 13.91
CA GLY A 161 -4.72 -4.12 13.75
C GLY A 161 -3.97 -5.33 14.30
N CYS A 162 -2.64 -5.19 14.39
CA CYS A 162 -1.74 -6.24 14.87
C CYS A 162 -1.44 -6.13 16.39
N GLY A 163 -2.15 -5.23 17.10
CA GLY A 163 -1.97 -4.97 18.53
C GLY A 163 -0.67 -4.25 18.90
N VAL A 164 -0.02 -3.59 17.95
CA VAL A 164 1.22 -2.82 18.18
C VAL A 164 0.97 -1.36 17.85
N ALA A 165 1.17 -0.48 18.83
CA ALA A 165 1.07 0.97 18.64
C ALA A 165 2.22 1.50 17.77
N ASN A 166 1.98 2.59 17.04
CA ASN A 166 2.97 3.25 16.19
C ASN A 166 3.59 2.40 15.07
N SER A 167 3.09 1.18 14.81
CA SER A 167 3.55 0.41 13.64
C SER A 167 3.34 1.22 12.37
N ALA A 168 4.38 1.25 11.53
CA ALA A 168 4.35 2.01 10.30
C ALA A 168 3.45 1.34 9.26
N ARG A 169 2.63 2.19 8.65
CA ARG A 169 1.66 1.87 7.60
C ARG A 169 2.38 1.80 6.24
N THR A 170 1.72 1.23 5.25
CA THR A 170 2.23 1.15 3.86
C THR A 170 1.17 1.58 2.86
N SER A 171 1.57 2.29 1.80
CA SER A 171 0.70 2.63 0.66
C SER A 171 0.67 1.53 -0.40
N TYR A 172 1.31 0.39 -0.15
CA TYR A 172 1.40 -0.75 -1.06
C TYR A 172 1.09 -2.05 -0.34
N GLY A 173 0.28 -2.90 -0.97
CA GLY A 173 -0.05 -4.22 -0.48
C GLY A 173 0.26 -5.31 -1.49
N LEU A 174 0.76 -6.45 -1.00
CA LEU A 174 0.92 -7.66 -1.80
C LEU A 174 -0.45 -8.14 -2.28
N SER A 175 -0.57 -8.55 -3.54
CA SER A 175 -1.85 -8.96 -4.12
C SER A 175 -2.30 -10.31 -3.57
N VAL A 176 -3.44 -10.32 -2.89
CA VAL A 176 -4.02 -11.51 -2.26
C VAL A 176 -5.45 -11.74 -2.72
N SER A 177 -5.91 -12.99 -2.66
CA SER A 177 -7.31 -13.33 -2.95
C SER A 177 -8.26 -12.90 -1.83
N GLN A 178 -7.76 -12.79 -0.60
CA GLN A 178 -8.52 -12.42 0.59
C GLN A 178 -7.65 -11.57 1.51
N ALA A 179 -8.10 -10.37 1.85
CA ALA A 179 -7.37 -9.44 2.72
C ALA A 179 -7.58 -9.71 4.24
N ASN A 180 -8.46 -10.65 4.59
CA ASN A 180 -8.78 -11.12 5.95
C ASN A 180 -9.29 -12.58 5.92
N GLY A 181 -8.65 -13.43 5.11
CA GLY A 181 -9.07 -14.81 4.88
C GLY A 181 -8.12 -15.83 5.51
N CYS A 182 -8.69 -16.93 6.01
CA CYS A 182 -7.91 -18.02 6.61
C CYS A 182 -7.67 -19.21 5.69
N THR A 183 -8.07 -19.09 4.42
CA THR A 183 -7.75 -20.09 3.42
C THR A 183 -6.26 -20.06 3.14
N MET A 184 -5.61 -21.23 3.29
CA MET A 184 -4.19 -21.35 2.95
C MET A 184 -4.02 -21.16 1.46
N TRP A 185 -3.00 -20.40 1.03
CA TRP A 185 -2.73 -20.16 -0.38
C TRP A 185 -2.63 -21.47 -1.18
N SER A 186 -2.04 -22.52 -0.60
CA SER A 186 -1.91 -23.84 -1.23
C SER A 186 -3.24 -24.56 -1.48
N SER A 187 -4.29 -24.23 -0.71
CA SER A 187 -5.64 -24.81 -0.84
C SER A 187 -6.57 -24.08 -1.81
N GLU A 188 -6.24 -22.85 -2.21
CA GLU A 188 -7.08 -22.09 -3.14
C GLU A 188 -7.03 -22.67 -4.56
N SER A 189 -8.12 -22.63 -5.33
CA SER A 189 -8.05 -22.99 -6.75
C SER A 189 -7.10 -22.05 -7.48
N ARG A 190 -6.28 -22.57 -8.42
CA ARG A 190 -5.42 -21.73 -9.27
C ARG A 190 -6.20 -20.65 -10.03
N SER A 191 -7.47 -20.92 -10.36
CA SER A 191 -8.36 -19.99 -11.06
C SER A 191 -8.89 -18.83 -10.22
N THR A 192 -8.66 -18.83 -8.90
CA THR A 192 -9.09 -17.76 -7.99
C THR A 192 -7.93 -17.22 -7.16
N ARG A 193 -6.77 -17.87 -7.23
CA ARG A 193 -5.61 -17.62 -6.40
C ARG A 193 -4.80 -16.46 -6.95
N SER A 194 -4.46 -15.52 -6.08
CA SER A 194 -3.53 -14.42 -6.36
C SER A 194 -2.08 -14.83 -6.13
N MET A 195 -1.15 -13.97 -6.55
CA MET A 195 0.28 -14.24 -6.46
C MET A 195 0.74 -14.48 -5.02
N PHE A 196 0.16 -13.76 -4.06
CA PHE A 196 0.47 -13.88 -2.65
C PHE A 196 -0.74 -14.34 -1.85
N GLY A 197 -0.50 -14.79 -0.62
CA GLY A 197 -1.54 -15.14 0.34
C GLY A 197 -0.96 -15.65 1.65
N LEU A 198 -1.84 -16.20 2.50
CA LEU A 198 -1.44 -16.80 3.77
C LEU A 198 -0.51 -17.99 3.53
N ASN A 199 0.70 -17.92 4.09
CA ASN A 199 1.75 -18.93 3.96
C ASN A 199 2.04 -19.33 2.50
N SER A 200 1.93 -18.39 1.56
CA SER A 200 2.15 -18.67 0.14
C SER A 200 3.60 -19.02 -0.18
N SER A 201 3.80 -19.82 -1.22
CA SER A 201 5.10 -20.25 -1.73
C SER A 201 5.15 -20.16 -3.25
N CYS A 202 4.56 -19.09 -3.79
CA CYS A 202 4.43 -18.85 -5.22
C CYS A 202 5.80 -18.82 -5.90
N ARG A 203 5.90 -19.41 -7.09
CA ARG A 203 7.09 -19.36 -7.97
C ARG A 203 6.68 -18.87 -9.34
N PHE A 204 7.63 -18.40 -10.17
CA PHE A 204 7.32 -18.02 -11.55
C PHE A 204 6.55 -19.10 -12.33
N ARG A 205 6.87 -20.39 -12.13
CA ARG A 205 6.15 -21.51 -12.80
C ARG A 205 4.66 -21.59 -12.47
N ASP A 206 4.23 -20.99 -11.38
CA ASP A 206 2.85 -20.99 -10.90
C ASP A 206 2.02 -19.86 -11.53
N LEU A 207 2.67 -18.84 -12.12
CA LEU A 207 2.05 -17.77 -12.90
C LEU A 207 1.71 -18.26 -14.31
N LYS A 208 0.65 -19.07 -14.42
CA LYS A 208 0.21 -19.71 -15.66
C LYS A 208 -0.40 -18.75 -16.67
N ASP A 209 -1.00 -17.66 -16.22
CA ASP A 209 -1.51 -16.61 -17.12
C ASP A 209 -0.40 -15.64 -17.59
N GLY A 210 0.84 -15.90 -17.15
CA GLY A 210 2.02 -15.10 -17.49
C GLY A 210 2.29 -14.00 -16.46
N ALA A 211 3.55 -13.84 -16.08
CA ALA A 211 3.96 -12.87 -15.07
C ALA A 211 3.60 -11.42 -15.43
N SER A 212 3.53 -11.09 -16.72
CA SER A 212 3.13 -9.76 -17.23
C SER A 212 1.64 -9.45 -17.09
N ASN A 213 0.83 -10.45 -16.74
CA ASN A 213 -0.64 -10.36 -16.66
C ASN A 213 -1.16 -10.53 -15.23
N CYS A 214 -0.31 -10.96 -14.30
CA CYS A 214 -0.66 -11.12 -12.89
C CYS A 214 -0.15 -9.93 -12.07
N VAL A 215 -1.03 -9.31 -11.29
CA VAL A 215 -0.65 -8.24 -10.34
C VAL A 215 0.08 -8.85 -9.15
N ALA A 216 1.25 -8.31 -8.84
CA ALA A 216 2.06 -8.67 -7.69
C ALA A 216 1.80 -7.75 -6.49
N VAL A 217 1.82 -6.44 -6.72
CA VAL A 217 1.61 -5.41 -5.68
C VAL A 217 0.66 -4.36 -6.22
N ALA A 218 -0.24 -3.91 -5.36
CA ALA A 218 -1.23 -2.88 -5.66
C ALA A 218 -1.08 -1.71 -4.67
N GLU A 219 -1.33 -0.48 -5.12
CA GLU A 219 -1.50 0.64 -4.19
C GLU A 219 -2.72 0.41 -3.29
N THR A 220 -2.61 0.94 -2.07
CA THR A 220 -3.69 1.14 -1.12
C THR A 220 -3.45 2.48 -0.41
N THR A 221 -4.36 2.93 0.44
CA THR A 221 -4.22 4.18 1.18
C THR A 221 -3.69 3.94 2.59
N LEU A 222 -3.00 4.95 3.11
CA LEU A 222 -2.52 5.00 4.49
C LEU A 222 -3.65 5.19 5.50
N ASP A 223 -4.88 5.40 5.05
CA ASP A 223 -6.04 5.49 5.91
C ASP A 223 -7.26 4.80 5.32
N VAL A 224 -8.08 4.21 6.19
CA VAL A 224 -9.32 3.51 5.82
C VAL A 224 -10.45 3.90 6.76
N ASP A 225 -11.69 3.81 6.29
CA ASP A 225 -12.86 4.14 7.11
C ASP A 225 -13.30 2.98 8.01
N ASP A 226 -13.51 1.81 7.42
CA ASP A 226 -13.73 0.56 8.13
C ASP A 226 -12.41 -0.22 8.28
N GLY A 227 -12.08 -0.57 9.52
CA GLY A 227 -10.89 -1.37 9.86
C GLY A 227 -9.62 -0.57 10.11
N GLU A 228 -8.48 -1.14 9.71
CA GLU A 228 -7.15 -0.57 9.87
C GLU A 228 -6.35 -0.85 8.59
N CYS A 229 -5.57 0.12 8.11
CA CYS A 229 -4.72 -0.08 6.94
C CYS A 229 -3.53 -0.99 7.27
N GLN A 230 -2.80 -1.41 6.24
CA GLN A 230 -1.75 -2.42 6.37
C GLN A 230 -0.50 -1.84 7.03
N SER A 231 0.15 -2.65 7.88
CA SER A 231 1.52 -2.39 8.32
C SER A 231 2.48 -3.22 7.49
N TRP A 232 3.65 -2.65 7.21
CA TRP A 232 4.67 -3.41 6.51
C TRP A 232 5.26 -4.53 7.38
N ALA A 233 5.27 -4.42 8.71
CA ALA A 233 6.03 -5.37 9.55
C ALA A 233 5.18 -6.43 10.24
N CYS A 234 3.91 -6.15 10.53
CA CYS A 234 3.03 -7.06 11.25
C CYS A 234 1.74 -7.36 10.48
N SER A 235 1.40 -8.65 10.39
CA SER A 235 0.06 -9.08 9.95
C SER A 235 -0.96 -8.76 11.03
N SER A 236 -2.14 -8.31 10.61
CA SER A 236 -3.27 -7.97 11.46
C SER A 236 -4.52 -8.80 11.13
N HIS A 237 -5.69 -8.40 11.66
CA HIS A 237 -6.97 -8.94 11.20
C HIS A 237 -7.18 -8.68 9.71
N VAL A 238 -7.06 -7.41 9.32
CA VAL A 238 -7.50 -6.87 8.02
C VAL A 238 -6.36 -6.38 7.14
N GLY A 239 -5.13 -6.76 7.49
CA GLY A 239 -3.90 -6.32 6.83
C GLY A 239 -3.14 -7.44 6.13
N MET A 240 -3.84 -8.40 5.53
CA MET A 240 -3.18 -9.55 4.91
C MET A 240 -2.67 -9.32 3.48
N GLY A 241 -2.82 -8.10 2.95
CA GLY A 241 -2.52 -7.76 1.56
C GLY A 241 -3.74 -7.12 0.87
N THR A 242 -3.54 -6.64 -0.35
CA THR A 242 -4.58 -5.93 -1.10
C THR A 242 -5.37 -6.90 -1.97
N ASN A 243 -6.68 -6.92 -1.79
CA ASN A 243 -7.59 -7.75 -2.57
C ASN A 243 -7.96 -7.06 -3.88
N PHE A 244 -7.13 -7.25 -4.90
CA PHE A 244 -7.39 -6.72 -6.23
C PHE A 244 -8.61 -7.37 -6.92
N GLN A 245 -9.20 -8.43 -6.33
CA GLN A 245 -10.45 -9.05 -6.76
C GLN A 245 -11.70 -8.47 -6.06
N SER A 246 -11.54 -7.53 -5.12
CA SER A 246 -12.64 -6.94 -4.33
C SER A 246 -13.78 -6.44 -5.24
N SER A 247 -15.04 -6.75 -4.94
CA SER A 247 -16.19 -6.26 -5.73
C SER A 247 -16.42 -4.75 -5.60
N ARG A 248 -15.68 -4.07 -4.71
CA ARG A 248 -15.74 -2.63 -4.48
C ARG A 248 -15.06 -1.81 -5.58
N GLY A 249 -14.21 -2.43 -6.40
CA GLY A 249 -13.45 -1.74 -7.43
C GLY A 249 -12.20 -1.04 -6.89
N ILE A 250 -11.74 -0.02 -7.61
CA ILE A 250 -10.56 0.79 -7.27
C ILE A 250 -11.04 2.17 -6.78
N ASN A 251 -10.35 2.75 -5.80
CA ASN A 251 -10.64 4.10 -5.28
C ASN A 251 -12.06 4.28 -4.72
N LEU A 252 -12.66 3.22 -4.17
CA LEU A 252 -13.96 3.34 -3.49
C LEU A 252 -13.79 3.93 -2.09
N PHE A 253 -13.73 5.26 -2.01
CA PHE A 253 -13.60 6.06 -0.77
C PHE A 253 -14.90 6.17 0.06
N ARG A 254 -15.93 5.45 -0.35
CA ARG A 254 -17.26 5.48 0.24
C ARG A 254 -17.40 4.40 1.30
N CYS A 255 -17.82 4.78 2.50
CA CYS A 255 -18.19 3.88 3.58
C CYS A 255 -19.16 4.61 4.54
N CYS A 256 -19.82 3.98 5.50
CA CYS A 256 -20.13 2.55 5.63
C CYS A 256 -21.66 2.42 5.78
N THR A 257 -22.21 1.21 5.76
CA THR A 257 -23.65 0.98 5.93
C THR A 257 -24.19 1.43 7.29
N TRP A 258 -23.32 1.57 8.31
CA TRP A 258 -23.65 2.09 9.64
C TRP A 258 -23.42 3.59 9.81
N ARG A 259 -22.97 4.32 8.78
CA ARG A 259 -22.95 5.79 8.82
C ARG A 259 -24.35 6.36 8.58
N THR A 260 -24.53 7.64 8.90
CA THR A 260 -25.76 8.39 8.62
C THR A 260 -25.43 9.64 7.79
N PRO A 261 -25.92 9.76 6.54
CA PRO A 261 -26.60 8.72 5.76
C PRO A 261 -25.67 7.55 5.35
N PRO A 262 -26.18 6.30 5.29
CA PRO A 262 -25.39 5.12 4.92
C PRO A 262 -24.82 5.24 3.51
N MET A 263 -23.55 4.88 3.32
CA MET A 263 -22.94 4.79 1.98
C MET A 263 -23.07 6.07 1.12
N GLU A 264 -23.13 7.24 1.74
CA GLU A 264 -23.28 8.52 1.03
C GLU A 264 -22.11 9.48 1.26
N GLN A 265 -21.20 9.17 2.20
CA GLN A 265 -20.06 10.02 2.53
C GLN A 265 -18.80 9.52 1.81
N GLU A 266 -18.34 10.26 0.80
CA GLU A 266 -17.04 10.03 0.17
C GLU A 266 -15.95 10.80 0.92
N GLN A 267 -14.92 10.08 1.36
CA GLN A 267 -13.77 10.65 2.06
C GLN A 267 -12.51 10.45 1.21
N PHE A 268 -12.29 11.34 0.23
CA PHE A 268 -11.13 11.22 -0.67
C PHE A 268 -9.83 11.04 0.13
N GLY A 269 -9.02 10.06 -0.28
CA GLY A 269 -7.78 9.67 0.41
C GLY A 269 -7.95 8.70 1.57
N ARG A 270 -9.18 8.37 1.94
CA ARG A 270 -9.51 7.35 2.93
C ARG A 270 -10.37 6.29 2.28
N LEU A 271 -9.76 5.15 1.94
CA LEU A 271 -10.51 4.03 1.33
C LEU A 271 -11.65 3.62 2.26
N GLY A 272 -12.77 3.21 1.67
CA GLY A 272 -13.93 2.87 2.47
C GLY A 272 -13.67 1.66 3.36
N GLU A 273 -12.96 0.67 2.84
CA GLU A 273 -12.72 -0.59 3.53
C GLU A 273 -11.24 -0.98 3.46
N TRP A 274 -10.80 -1.69 4.49
CA TRP A 274 -9.50 -2.36 4.52
C TRP A 274 -9.32 -3.32 3.35
N GLY A 275 -8.07 -3.53 2.94
CA GLY A 275 -7.74 -4.48 1.87
C GLY A 275 -8.16 -4.06 0.46
N ASP A 276 -8.91 -2.97 0.30
CA ASP A 276 -9.27 -2.46 -1.02
C ASP A 276 -8.07 -1.87 -1.77
N PRO A 277 -8.05 -2.02 -3.10
CA PRO A 277 -7.07 -1.35 -3.94
C PRO A 277 -7.43 0.12 -4.14
N GLY A 278 -6.44 1.01 -4.07
CA GLY A 278 -6.65 2.40 -4.38
C GLY A 278 -5.43 3.27 -4.16
N SER A 279 -5.52 4.51 -4.65
CA SER A 279 -4.52 5.54 -4.48
C SER A 279 -5.19 6.91 -4.48
N VAL A 280 -4.45 7.95 -4.10
CA VAL A 280 -4.88 9.35 -4.23
C VAL A 280 -4.49 9.98 -5.57
N HIS A 281 -3.97 9.18 -6.51
CA HIS A 281 -3.70 9.67 -7.85
C HIS A 281 -5.01 9.91 -8.62
N PRO A 282 -5.10 10.99 -9.41
CA PRO A 282 -6.26 11.23 -10.26
C PRO A 282 -6.49 10.07 -11.25
N GLY A 283 -7.70 9.50 -11.22
CA GLY A 283 -8.22 8.58 -12.24
C GLY A 283 -7.78 7.12 -12.11
N GLY A 284 -7.12 6.71 -11.02
CA GLY A 284 -6.70 5.32 -10.86
C GLY A 284 -5.57 5.11 -9.87
N MET A 285 -4.77 4.09 -10.12
CA MET A 285 -3.65 3.67 -9.27
C MET A 285 -2.56 2.97 -10.09
N HIS A 286 -1.37 2.87 -9.52
CA HIS A 286 -0.35 1.98 -10.05
C HIS A 286 -0.55 0.54 -9.55
N VAL A 287 -0.13 -0.39 -10.37
CA VAL A 287 0.07 -1.80 -10.01
C VAL A 287 1.44 -2.23 -10.50
N LEU A 288 2.10 -3.06 -9.70
CA LEU A 288 3.28 -3.80 -10.08
C LEU A 288 2.85 -5.18 -10.56
N MET A 289 3.24 -5.54 -11.77
CA MET A 289 3.02 -6.85 -12.37
C MET A 289 4.09 -7.85 -11.91
N GLY A 290 3.79 -9.15 -12.02
CA GLY A 290 4.71 -10.22 -11.63
C GLY A 290 6.01 -10.29 -12.44
N ASP A 291 6.10 -9.61 -13.58
CA ASP A 291 7.32 -9.44 -14.38
C ASP A 291 8.14 -8.18 -14.01
N GLY A 292 7.69 -7.40 -13.03
CA GLY A 292 8.33 -6.15 -12.61
C GLY A 292 7.87 -4.92 -13.40
N ALA A 293 6.96 -5.05 -14.37
CA ALA A 293 6.34 -3.90 -15.04
C ALA A 293 5.45 -3.12 -14.06
N VAL A 294 5.49 -1.78 -14.12
CA VAL A 294 4.57 -0.94 -13.35
C VAL A 294 3.62 -0.29 -14.32
N ARG A 295 2.33 -0.54 -14.14
CA ARG A 295 1.25 -0.05 -15.01
C ARG A 295 0.32 0.83 -14.21
N PHE A 296 -0.26 1.84 -14.87
CA PHE A 296 -1.33 2.61 -14.29
C PHE A 296 -2.66 2.01 -14.74
N VAL A 297 -3.52 1.71 -13.78
CA VAL A 297 -4.84 1.12 -13.99
C VAL A 297 -5.89 2.18 -13.65
N SER A 298 -6.83 2.36 -14.58
CA SER A 298 -7.97 3.27 -14.38
C SER A 298 -8.89 2.76 -13.28
N GLU A 299 -9.41 3.69 -12.47
CA GLU A 299 -10.47 3.36 -11.50
C GLU A 299 -11.79 2.92 -12.18
N ASN A 300 -11.95 3.26 -13.47
CA ASN A 300 -13.09 2.87 -14.30
C ASN A 300 -12.83 1.59 -15.12
N MET A 301 -11.81 0.80 -14.75
CA MET A 301 -11.53 -0.48 -15.40
C MET A 301 -12.70 -1.46 -15.22
N ASP A 302 -12.99 -2.25 -16.25
CA ASP A 302 -13.95 -3.34 -16.17
C ASP A 302 -13.56 -4.36 -15.07
N ASP A 303 -14.52 -4.72 -14.22
CA ASP A 303 -14.30 -5.59 -13.07
C ASP A 303 -13.80 -6.98 -13.48
N THR A 304 -14.29 -7.52 -14.60
CA THR A 304 -13.86 -8.83 -15.09
C THR A 304 -12.38 -8.81 -15.44
N THR A 305 -11.96 -7.76 -16.15
CA THR A 305 -10.57 -7.51 -16.52
C THR A 305 -9.68 -7.38 -15.29
N ARG A 306 -10.10 -6.59 -14.30
CA ARG A 306 -9.38 -6.39 -13.03
C ARG A 306 -9.23 -7.70 -12.24
N VAL A 307 -10.31 -8.47 -12.12
CA VAL A 307 -10.31 -9.75 -11.40
C VAL A 307 -9.39 -10.77 -12.06
N ARG A 308 -9.38 -10.86 -13.40
CA ARG A 308 -8.46 -11.73 -14.15
C ARG A 308 -7.00 -11.35 -13.90
N MET A 309 -6.68 -10.05 -13.89
CA MET A 309 -5.33 -9.58 -13.56
C MET A 309 -4.87 -9.93 -12.14
N ALA A 310 -5.79 -10.11 -11.20
CA ALA A 310 -5.46 -10.49 -9.84
C ALA A 310 -5.11 -11.98 -9.69
N ARG A 311 -5.45 -12.82 -10.68
CA ARG A 311 -5.33 -14.28 -10.62
C ARG A 311 -4.08 -14.76 -11.35
N ILE A 312 -3.58 -15.93 -10.96
CA ILE A 312 -2.34 -16.48 -11.51
C ILE A 312 -2.52 -17.60 -12.53
N GLY A 313 -3.72 -18.15 -12.68
CA GLY A 313 -3.96 -19.30 -13.54
C GLY A 313 -5.43 -19.60 -13.76
N ASP A 314 -6.22 -18.61 -14.15
CA ASP A 314 -7.59 -18.77 -14.59
C ASP A 314 -7.74 -19.06 -16.09
N GLY A 315 -6.63 -18.97 -16.85
CA GLY A 315 -6.59 -19.26 -18.28
C GLY A 315 -7.01 -18.08 -19.16
N GLU A 316 -7.27 -16.91 -18.59
CA GLU A 316 -7.79 -15.73 -19.27
C GLU A 316 -6.81 -14.54 -19.16
N PRO A 317 -5.61 -14.63 -19.75
CA PRO A 317 -4.60 -13.58 -19.64
C PRO A 317 -5.08 -12.24 -20.21
N VAL A 318 -4.78 -11.16 -19.50
CA VAL A 318 -5.21 -9.80 -19.86
C VAL A 318 -4.05 -9.00 -20.44
N SER A 319 -4.24 -8.44 -21.65
CA SER A 319 -3.37 -7.38 -22.18
C SER A 319 -3.93 -6.02 -21.82
N LEU A 320 -3.21 -5.25 -21.00
CA LEU A 320 -3.50 -3.82 -20.87
C LEU A 320 -2.97 -3.08 -22.10
N PRO A 321 -3.72 -2.09 -22.61
CA PRO A 321 -3.25 -1.24 -23.72
C PRO A 321 -2.01 -0.43 -23.37
#